data_AF-A0A179D6J0-F1
#
_entry.id   AF-A0A179D6J0-F1
#
_cell.length_a   1.000
_cell.length_b   1.000
_cell.length_c   1.000
_cell.angle_alpha   90.00
_cell.angle_beta   90.00
_cell.angle_gamma   90.00
#
_symmetry.space_group_name_H-M   'P 1'
#
loop_
_entity.id
_entity.type
_entity.pdbx_description
1 polymer ?
#
loop_
_entity_poly.entity_id
_entity_poly.type
_entity_poly.pdbx_seq_one_letter_code
_entity_poly.pdbx_strand_id
1 'polypeptide(L)'
;MNLAPEDFFDFRSLSRHGVLFDGLSFVWEALARLKDYLKDHVKPLPIEVPVGEPLQEGLVLYRDVVLPFKAVTWHLQKKGPVVEYGGERLPGASLIFPGAVLFDREIEIEEGVIIEPGALIKGPAILGPGTEVRQGAYIRGNLLCGQGCVIGHTTEVKNAILLDGAKAGHFAYIGDSILGKEVNLGAGTKLANLKLTGTTVKIRHKGQVLDTGLRKLGAILGDEVQTGCNSVTNPGTLIGPGSYVLPNTTAGPGVIPGKKIIR
;
A
#
# COMPACT_ATOMS: atom_id res chain seq x y z
N MET A 1 -21.43 -1.37 -12.79
CA MET A 1 -20.39 -2.31 -12.37
C MET A 1 -20.39 -3.54 -13.23
N ASN A 2 -19.39 -3.60 -14.09
CA ASN A 2 -18.91 -4.78 -14.80
C ASN A 2 -17.75 -5.46 -14.03
N LEU A 3 -17.33 -4.86 -12.91
CA LEU A 3 -16.22 -5.27 -12.05
C LEU A 3 -14.84 -5.04 -12.65
N ALA A 4 -14.78 -4.24 -13.72
CA ALA A 4 -13.53 -3.78 -14.31
C ALA A 4 -12.88 -2.74 -13.39
N PRO A 5 -11.56 -2.49 -13.49
CA PRO A 5 -10.89 -1.52 -12.63
C PRO A 5 -11.53 -0.11 -12.63
N GLU A 6 -12.05 0.35 -13.77
CA GLU A 6 -12.67 1.67 -13.95
C GLU A 6 -14.00 1.83 -13.20
N ASP A 7 -14.60 0.72 -12.75
CA ASP A 7 -15.76 0.79 -11.87
C ASP A 7 -15.40 1.18 -10.43
N PHE A 8 -14.12 1.01 -10.04
CA PHE A 8 -13.63 1.23 -8.68
C PHE A 8 -12.69 2.42 -8.57
N PHE A 9 -11.90 2.69 -9.62
CA PHE A 9 -10.78 3.62 -9.59
C PHE A 9 -10.85 4.64 -10.72
N ASP A 10 -10.53 5.89 -10.41
CA ASP A 10 -10.29 6.95 -11.36
C ASP A 10 -8.79 7.05 -11.71
N PHE A 11 -8.43 6.56 -12.90
CA PHE A 11 -7.04 6.54 -13.35
C PHE A 11 -6.53 7.88 -13.88
N ARG A 12 -7.35 8.93 -13.97
CA ARG A 12 -6.93 10.22 -14.56
C ARG A 12 -5.74 10.86 -13.84
N SER A 13 -5.56 10.57 -12.55
CA SER A 13 -4.41 11.03 -11.76
C SER A 13 -3.35 9.95 -11.53
N LEU A 14 -3.57 8.71 -12.01
CA LEU A 14 -2.60 7.63 -11.84
C LEU A 14 -1.52 7.77 -12.91
N SER A 15 -0.29 8.07 -12.50
CA SER A 15 0.81 8.33 -13.42
C SER A 15 1.41 7.04 -14.00
N ARG A 16 2.48 6.51 -13.38
CA ARG A 16 3.36 5.44 -13.86
C ARG A 16 2.72 4.05 -13.85
N HIS A 17 1.82 3.81 -12.91
CA HIS A 17 1.37 2.45 -12.58
C HIS A 17 0.01 2.07 -13.18
N GLY A 18 -0.59 2.95 -14.00
CA GLY A 18 -1.89 2.69 -14.65
C GLY A 18 -1.88 1.43 -15.51
N VAL A 19 -0.76 1.16 -16.18
CA VAL A 19 -0.56 -0.01 -17.05
C VAL A 19 -0.80 -1.35 -16.37
N LEU A 20 -0.71 -1.42 -15.03
CA LEU A 20 -1.03 -2.64 -14.27
C LEU A 20 -2.51 -3.04 -14.43
N PHE A 21 -3.39 -2.06 -14.70
CA PHE A 21 -4.82 -2.23 -14.83
C PHE A 21 -5.30 -2.32 -16.28
N ASP A 22 -4.42 -2.08 -17.26
CA ASP A 22 -4.79 -2.04 -18.67
C ASP A 22 -5.28 -3.41 -19.17
N GLY A 23 -6.43 -3.38 -19.86
CA GLY A 23 -7.05 -4.54 -20.49
C GLY A 23 -7.58 -5.60 -19.51
N LEU A 24 -7.73 -5.26 -18.22
CA LEU A 24 -8.33 -6.16 -17.24
C LEU A 24 -9.83 -6.25 -17.41
N SER A 25 -10.36 -7.48 -17.37
CA SER A 25 -11.81 -7.70 -17.33
C SER A 25 -12.32 -7.57 -15.90
N PHE A 26 -11.50 -7.99 -14.93
CA PHE A 26 -11.85 -7.95 -13.52
C PHE A 26 -10.77 -7.28 -12.68
N VAL A 27 -11.18 -6.41 -11.77
CA VAL A 27 -10.29 -5.59 -10.94
C VAL A 27 -9.28 -6.40 -10.12
N TRP A 28 -9.63 -7.61 -9.66
CA TRP A 28 -8.73 -8.46 -8.86
C TRP A 28 -7.60 -9.09 -9.69
N GLU A 29 -7.68 -9.09 -11.02
CA GLU A 29 -6.63 -9.62 -11.89
C GLU A 29 -5.31 -8.83 -11.73
N ALA A 30 -5.39 -7.55 -11.32
CA ALA A 30 -4.22 -6.73 -11.01
C ALA A 30 -3.35 -7.36 -9.90
N LEU A 31 -3.95 -8.02 -8.92
CA LEU A 31 -3.21 -8.69 -7.83
C LEU A 31 -2.42 -9.91 -8.32
N ALA A 32 -2.91 -10.59 -9.36
CA ALA A 32 -2.19 -11.71 -9.97
C ALA A 32 -1.00 -11.21 -10.81
N ARG A 33 -1.15 -10.05 -11.48
CA ARG A 33 -0.08 -9.42 -12.27
C ARG A 33 0.97 -8.70 -11.42
N LEU A 34 0.64 -8.32 -10.19
CA LEU A 34 1.45 -7.44 -9.35
C LEU A 34 2.90 -7.93 -9.18
N LYS A 35 3.12 -9.22 -8.98
CA LYS A 35 4.46 -9.77 -8.77
C LYS A 35 5.38 -9.52 -9.97
N ASP A 36 4.91 -9.90 -11.16
CA ASP A 36 5.68 -9.77 -12.39
C ASP A 36 5.84 -8.29 -12.76
N TYR A 37 4.79 -7.49 -12.56
CA TYR A 37 4.87 -6.04 -12.70
C TYR A 37 5.98 -5.43 -11.84
N LEU A 38 6.04 -5.77 -10.54
CA LEU A 38 7.08 -5.25 -9.65
C LEU A 38 8.47 -5.69 -10.06
N LYS A 39 8.64 -6.95 -10.50
CA LYS A 39 9.92 -7.46 -10.98
C LYS A 39 10.49 -6.63 -12.15
N ASP A 40 9.62 -6.18 -13.04
CA ASP A 40 10.03 -5.43 -14.24
C ASP A 40 10.16 -3.92 -13.98
N HIS A 41 9.55 -3.39 -12.92
CA HIS A 41 9.42 -1.95 -12.71
C HIS A 41 10.16 -1.42 -11.49
N VAL A 42 10.50 -2.25 -10.50
CA VAL A 42 11.24 -1.80 -9.30
C VAL A 42 12.61 -1.31 -9.69
N LYS A 43 12.95 -0.09 -9.26
CA LYS A 43 14.34 0.38 -9.18
C LYS A 43 14.96 -0.06 -7.85
N PRO A 44 15.92 -0.99 -7.83
CA PRO A 44 16.45 -1.52 -6.58
C PRO A 44 17.19 -0.46 -5.75
N LEU A 45 17.30 -0.69 -4.44
CA LEU A 45 18.05 0.18 -3.54
C LEU A 45 19.51 0.32 -4.01
N PRO A 46 20.14 1.50 -3.84
CA PRO A 46 21.59 1.65 -4.03
C PRO A 46 22.38 0.63 -3.22
N ILE A 47 23.54 0.22 -3.72
CA ILE A 47 24.35 -0.86 -3.10
C ILE A 47 24.83 -0.49 -1.69
N GLU A 48 24.98 0.80 -1.44
CA GLU A 48 25.40 1.42 -0.18
C GLU A 48 24.36 1.25 0.95
N VAL A 49 23.09 1.00 0.60
CA VAL A 49 22.04 0.75 1.59
C VAL A 49 22.21 -0.68 2.13
N PRO A 50 22.40 -0.88 3.45
CA PRO A 50 22.47 -2.23 4.02
C PRO A 50 21.11 -2.91 3.95
N VAL A 51 21.11 -4.24 3.78
CA VAL A 51 19.90 -5.05 3.70
C VAL A 51 19.98 -6.25 4.65
N GLY A 52 18.81 -6.73 5.10
CA GLY A 52 18.69 -7.94 5.92
C GLY A 52 18.94 -7.75 7.42
N GLU A 53 19.37 -6.56 7.84
CA GLU A 53 19.67 -6.22 9.23
C GLU A 53 19.09 -4.86 9.65
N PRO A 54 18.88 -4.61 10.96
CA PRO A 54 18.48 -3.29 11.44
C PRO A 54 19.54 -2.24 11.13
N LEU A 55 19.11 -1.16 10.48
CA LEU A 55 19.97 -0.04 10.13
C LEU A 55 20.56 0.61 11.40
N GLN A 56 21.88 0.72 11.50
CA GLN A 56 22.55 1.28 12.68
C GLN A 56 22.60 2.81 12.71
N GLU A 57 22.58 3.45 11.53
CA GLU A 57 22.69 4.89 11.33
C GLU A 57 21.66 5.33 10.29
N GLY A 58 21.00 6.47 10.50
CA GLY A 58 19.95 6.92 9.59
C GLY A 58 20.52 7.28 8.23
N LEU A 59 19.75 7.05 7.18
CA LEU A 59 20.18 7.30 5.80
C LEU A 59 19.24 8.29 5.13
N VAL A 60 19.83 9.24 4.43
CA VAL A 60 19.16 10.08 3.44
C VAL A 60 19.43 9.49 2.07
N LEU A 61 18.36 9.27 1.31
CA LEU A 61 18.43 8.94 -0.11
C LEU A 61 18.03 10.19 -0.90
N TYR A 62 18.91 10.62 -1.80
CA TYR A 62 18.64 11.76 -2.67
C TYR A 62 19.26 11.52 -4.05
N ARG A 63 18.39 11.30 -5.06
CA ARG A 63 18.81 10.86 -6.40
C ARG A 63 19.64 9.58 -6.28
N ASP A 64 20.87 9.58 -6.80
CA ASP A 64 21.79 8.44 -6.74
C ASP A 64 22.74 8.48 -5.53
N VAL A 65 22.51 9.39 -4.56
CA VAL A 65 23.39 9.59 -3.41
C VAL A 65 22.74 9.06 -2.13
N VAL A 66 23.54 8.34 -1.35
CA VAL A 66 23.20 7.90 0.01
C VAL A 66 24.08 8.65 1.01
N LEU A 67 23.47 9.43 1.91
CA LEU A 67 24.17 10.20 2.95
C LEU A 67 23.75 9.72 4.34
N PRO A 68 24.67 9.54 5.29
CA PRO A 68 24.28 9.24 6.66
C PRO A 68 23.70 10.50 7.33
N PHE A 69 22.76 10.33 8.27
CA PHE A 69 22.12 11.44 8.99
C PHE A 69 23.14 12.36 9.65
N LYS A 70 24.22 11.82 10.22
CA LYS A 70 25.30 12.61 10.83
C LYS A 70 26.03 13.56 9.86
N ALA A 71 25.90 13.37 8.55
CA ALA A 71 26.53 14.22 7.54
C ALA A 71 25.62 15.36 7.07
N VAL A 72 24.34 15.35 7.44
CA VAL A 72 23.33 16.31 6.96
C VAL A 72 22.59 16.94 8.14
N THR A 73 21.92 18.06 7.88
CA THR A 73 20.88 18.57 8.79
C THR A 73 19.52 18.18 8.23
N TRP A 74 18.61 17.70 9.09
CA TRP A 74 17.26 17.35 8.67
C TRP A 74 16.20 17.68 9.72
N HIS A 75 15.00 17.99 9.25
CA HIS A 75 13.82 18.23 10.09
C HIS A 75 12.56 17.68 9.42
N LEU A 76 11.63 17.15 10.21
CA LEU A 76 10.31 16.78 9.72
C LEU A 76 9.36 17.98 9.76
N GLN A 77 8.63 18.21 8.67
CA GLN A 77 7.58 19.21 8.57
C GLN A 77 6.28 18.59 8.04
N LYS A 78 5.18 19.34 8.10
CA LYS A 78 3.88 18.90 7.59
C LYS A 78 3.90 18.48 6.10
N LYS A 79 4.82 19.04 5.31
CA LYS A 79 4.97 18.75 3.87
C LYS A 79 6.04 17.70 3.56
N GLY A 80 6.55 17.00 4.56
CA GLY A 80 7.63 16.03 4.42
C GLY A 80 8.96 16.50 5.01
N PRO A 81 10.05 15.77 4.73
CA PRO A 81 11.37 16.08 5.28
C PRO A 81 11.99 17.30 4.59
N VAL A 82 12.72 18.09 5.38
CA VAL A 82 13.64 19.11 4.88
C VAL A 82 15.04 18.65 5.21
N VAL A 83 15.90 18.54 4.20
CA VAL A 83 17.28 18.09 4.33
C VAL A 83 18.23 19.12 3.72
N GLU A 84 19.32 19.40 4.43
CA GLU A 84 20.38 20.32 4.02
C GLU A 84 21.75 19.64 4.11
N TYR A 85 22.56 19.77 3.05
CA TYR A 85 23.92 19.24 2.95
C TYR A 85 24.85 20.29 2.33
N GLY A 86 25.96 20.61 3.00
CA GLY A 86 26.92 21.61 2.50
C GLY A 86 26.33 23.02 2.33
N GLY A 87 25.25 23.35 3.05
CA GLY A 87 24.53 24.63 2.91
C GLY A 87 23.47 24.67 1.80
N GLU A 88 23.29 23.57 1.06
CA GLU A 88 22.26 23.45 0.02
C GLU A 88 21.10 22.56 0.48
N ARG A 89 19.89 22.89 0.03
CA ARG A 89 18.70 22.06 0.25
C ARG A 89 18.62 20.90 -0.73
N LEU A 90 18.20 19.74 -0.23
CA LEU A 90 17.96 18.53 -1.00
C LEU A 90 16.43 18.27 -1.11
N PRO A 91 15.72 18.95 -2.03
CA PRO A 91 14.26 18.82 -2.15
C PRO A 91 13.87 17.43 -2.64
N GLY A 92 12.99 16.74 -1.92
CA GLY A 92 12.60 15.36 -2.26
C GLY A 92 13.53 14.29 -1.67
N ALA A 93 14.46 14.66 -0.80
CA ALA A 93 15.27 13.69 -0.06
C ALA A 93 14.39 12.80 0.83
N SER A 94 14.63 11.49 0.78
CA SER A 94 13.92 10.47 1.56
C SER A 94 14.72 10.10 2.80
N LEU A 95 14.03 9.79 3.90
CA LEU A 95 14.62 9.50 5.20
C LEU A 95 14.36 8.06 5.63
N ILE A 96 15.42 7.32 5.93
CA ILE A 96 15.35 5.97 6.49
C ILE A 96 15.95 6.05 7.88
N PHE A 97 15.12 5.88 8.91
CA PHE A 97 15.55 6.03 10.28
C PHE A 97 16.31 4.79 10.79
N PRO A 98 17.22 4.95 11.76
CA PRO A 98 17.84 3.82 12.44
C PRO A 98 16.81 2.82 12.97
N GLY A 99 17.16 1.53 12.91
CA GLY A 99 16.32 0.43 13.33
C GLY A 99 15.29 -0.04 12.29
N ALA A 100 15.11 0.67 11.18
CA ALA A 100 14.38 0.13 10.03
C ALA A 100 15.13 -1.08 9.43
N VAL A 101 14.41 -2.06 8.91
CA VAL A 101 14.95 -3.25 8.27
C VAL A 101 14.44 -3.33 6.83
N LEU A 102 15.33 -3.11 5.88
CA LEU A 102 15.09 -3.35 4.46
C LEU A 102 15.62 -4.75 4.15
N PHE A 103 14.73 -5.73 3.99
CA PHE A 103 15.16 -7.13 3.94
C PHE A 103 15.76 -7.51 2.58
N ASP A 104 15.24 -6.93 1.50
CA ASP A 104 15.58 -7.27 0.13
C ASP A 104 16.08 -6.04 -0.64
N ARG A 105 16.90 -6.27 -1.66
CA ARG A 105 17.42 -5.19 -2.53
C ARG A 105 16.34 -4.62 -3.46
N GLU A 106 15.35 -5.43 -3.82
CA GLU A 106 14.23 -5.09 -4.71
C GLU A 106 13.20 -4.19 -4.00
N ILE A 107 13.64 -3.06 -3.46
CA ILE A 107 12.79 -2.05 -2.84
C ILE A 107 13.09 -0.72 -3.51
N GLU A 108 12.08 -0.07 -4.08
CA GLU A 108 12.17 1.28 -4.62
C GLU A 108 11.64 2.27 -3.59
N ILE A 109 12.46 3.27 -3.25
CA ILE A 109 12.12 4.36 -2.35
C ILE A 109 12.12 5.64 -3.21
N GLU A 110 10.93 6.16 -3.53
CA GLU A 110 10.81 7.40 -4.30
C GLU A 110 11.01 8.64 -3.40
N GLU A 111 10.90 9.82 -3.99
CA GLU A 111 11.22 11.11 -3.37
C GLU A 111 10.36 11.41 -2.14
N GLY A 112 10.99 11.92 -1.07
CA GLY A 112 10.31 12.36 0.14
C GLY A 112 9.70 11.26 1.00
N VAL A 113 10.00 9.98 0.70
CA VAL A 113 9.55 8.84 1.50
C VAL A 113 10.19 8.87 2.89
N ILE A 114 9.41 8.52 3.91
CA ILE A 114 9.88 8.39 5.29
C ILE A 114 9.67 6.96 5.77
N ILE A 115 10.73 6.33 6.26
CA ILE A 115 10.68 5.00 6.88
C ILE A 115 11.13 5.13 8.34
N GLU A 116 10.19 4.96 9.26
CA GLU A 116 10.40 5.10 10.70
C GLU A 116 11.10 3.88 11.33
N PRO A 117 11.66 4.02 12.56
CA PRO A 117 12.31 2.93 13.26
C PRO A 117 11.44 1.67 13.40
N GLY A 118 12.05 0.49 13.24
CA GLY A 118 11.39 -0.80 13.45
C GLY A 118 10.40 -1.20 12.35
N ALA A 119 10.22 -0.39 11.31
CA ALA A 119 9.55 -0.85 10.10
C ALA A 119 10.38 -1.98 9.45
N LEU A 120 9.72 -3.08 9.05
CA LEU A 120 10.35 -4.20 8.36
C LEU A 120 9.72 -4.35 6.98
N ILE A 121 10.54 -4.17 5.94
CA ILE A 121 10.10 -4.21 4.54
C ILE A 121 10.77 -5.37 3.84
N LYS A 122 9.97 -6.36 3.43
CA LYS A 122 10.39 -7.44 2.53
C LYS A 122 9.92 -7.12 1.12
N GLY A 123 10.84 -7.17 0.16
CA GLY A 123 10.59 -6.89 -1.24
C GLY A 123 9.88 -8.06 -1.97
N PRO A 124 9.48 -7.86 -3.23
CA PRO A 124 9.62 -6.60 -3.97
C PRO A 124 8.61 -5.54 -3.52
N ALA A 125 9.02 -4.27 -3.48
CA ALA A 125 8.15 -3.16 -3.07
C ALA A 125 8.49 -1.85 -3.80
N ILE A 126 7.47 -1.07 -4.16
CA ILE A 126 7.61 0.32 -4.60
C ILE A 126 6.89 1.22 -3.60
N LEU A 127 7.63 2.17 -3.02
CA LEU A 127 7.11 3.22 -2.15
C LEU A 127 7.09 4.53 -2.94
N GLY A 128 5.91 4.91 -3.44
CA GLY A 128 5.73 6.14 -4.21
C GLY A 128 5.98 7.42 -3.41
N PRO A 129 6.05 8.59 -4.09
CA PRO A 129 6.56 9.83 -3.50
C PRO A 129 5.81 10.25 -2.25
N GLY A 130 6.53 10.68 -1.22
CA GLY A 130 5.94 11.15 0.04
C GLY A 130 5.21 10.08 0.86
N THR A 131 5.39 8.80 0.53
CA THR A 131 4.83 7.70 1.33
C THR A 131 5.50 7.63 2.70
N GLU A 132 4.70 7.37 3.74
CA GLU A 132 5.17 7.13 5.10
C GLU A 132 5.01 5.65 5.46
N VAL A 133 6.11 5.02 5.86
CA VAL A 133 6.12 3.69 6.49
C VAL A 133 6.48 3.89 7.95
N ARG A 134 5.49 3.78 8.83
CA ARG A 134 5.61 4.16 10.24
C ARG A 134 6.12 3.02 11.12
N GLN A 135 6.41 3.38 12.37
CA GLN A 135 7.03 2.54 13.37
C GLN A 135 6.33 1.17 13.49
N GLY A 136 7.10 0.10 13.31
CA GLY A 136 6.63 -1.28 13.45
C GLY A 136 5.74 -1.80 12.31
N ALA A 137 5.56 -1.05 11.22
CA ALA A 137 4.91 -1.56 10.02
C ALA A 137 5.64 -2.81 9.49
N TYR A 138 4.89 -3.81 9.02
CA TYR A 138 5.44 -5.05 8.48
C TYR A 138 4.94 -5.30 7.06
N ILE A 139 5.81 -5.10 6.08
CA ILE A 139 5.52 -5.32 4.66
C ILE A 139 6.12 -6.67 4.25
N ARG A 140 5.26 -7.55 3.71
CA ARG A 140 5.55 -8.96 3.43
C ARG A 140 5.54 -9.27 1.93
N GLY A 141 6.39 -8.58 1.18
CA GLY A 141 6.51 -8.75 -0.27
C GLY A 141 5.34 -8.12 -1.04
N ASN A 142 5.50 -8.09 -2.36
CA ASN A 142 4.59 -7.53 -3.37
C ASN A 142 3.79 -6.33 -2.88
N LEU A 143 4.42 -5.17 -2.82
CA LEU A 143 3.74 -3.93 -2.48
C LEU A 143 3.92 -2.90 -3.59
N LEU A 144 2.82 -2.30 -4.02
CA LEU A 144 2.83 -1.09 -4.81
C LEU A 144 2.10 0.01 -4.05
N CYS A 145 2.80 1.08 -3.70
CA CYS A 145 2.22 2.29 -3.13
C CYS A 145 2.35 3.45 -4.14
N GLY A 146 1.22 4.12 -4.40
CA GLY A 146 1.19 5.41 -5.07
C GLY A 146 1.72 6.55 -4.17
N GLN A 147 1.50 7.79 -4.60
CA GLN A 147 2.01 8.95 -3.86
C GLN A 147 1.27 9.15 -2.52
N GLY A 148 1.97 9.64 -1.51
CA GLY A 148 1.37 10.09 -0.24
C GLY A 148 0.64 9.00 0.55
N CYS A 149 0.98 7.73 0.32
CA CYS A 149 0.37 6.63 1.07
C CYS A 149 0.87 6.62 2.52
N VAL A 150 0.10 6.00 3.42
CA VAL A 150 0.52 5.77 4.81
C VAL A 150 0.34 4.30 5.16
N ILE A 151 1.45 3.62 5.44
CA ILE A 151 1.47 2.31 6.08
C ILE A 151 1.89 2.53 7.52
N GLY A 152 0.91 2.52 8.40
CA GLY A 152 1.03 3.07 9.72
C GLY A 152 1.50 2.10 10.79
N HIS A 153 1.41 2.55 12.04
CA HIS A 153 1.93 1.82 13.20
C HIS A 153 1.39 0.39 13.24
N THR A 154 2.30 -0.58 13.34
CA THR A 154 2.02 -2.03 13.43
C THR A 154 1.00 -2.53 12.41
N THR A 155 0.95 -1.89 11.24
CA THR A 155 0.13 -2.32 10.12
C THR A 155 0.89 -3.38 9.32
N GLU A 156 0.24 -4.49 9.06
CA GLU A 156 0.78 -5.58 8.25
C GLU A 156 0.20 -5.51 6.83
N VAL A 157 1.08 -5.54 5.84
CA VAL A 157 0.71 -5.53 4.42
C VAL A 157 1.34 -6.71 3.71
N LYS A 158 0.56 -7.40 2.87
CA LYS A 158 1.03 -8.53 2.06
C LYS A 158 0.30 -8.56 0.72
N ASN A 159 1.03 -8.49 -0.38
CA ASN A 159 0.48 -8.57 -1.73
C ASN A 159 -0.65 -7.54 -1.93
N ALA A 160 -0.30 -6.26 -1.99
CA ALA A 160 -1.28 -5.19 -2.01
C ALA A 160 -0.91 -4.05 -2.96
N ILE A 161 -1.94 -3.38 -3.46
CA ILE A 161 -1.84 -2.16 -4.25
C ILE A 161 -2.55 -1.05 -3.48
N LEU A 162 -1.82 -0.03 -3.10
CA LEU A 162 -2.33 1.18 -2.46
C LEU A 162 -2.19 2.31 -3.48
N LEU A 163 -3.31 2.81 -4.00
CA LEU A 163 -3.32 3.96 -4.89
C LEU A 163 -3.11 5.25 -4.08
N ASP A 164 -2.92 6.36 -4.79
CA ASP A 164 -2.55 7.66 -4.23
C ASP A 164 -3.35 8.06 -2.98
N GLY A 165 -2.63 8.44 -1.92
CA GLY A 165 -3.23 8.92 -0.68
C GLY A 165 -3.91 7.86 0.18
N ALA A 166 -3.83 6.56 -0.19
CA ALA A 166 -4.39 5.48 0.61
C ALA A 166 -3.67 5.37 1.97
N LYS A 167 -4.45 5.25 3.04
CA LYS A 167 -3.99 5.31 4.43
C LYS A 167 -4.46 4.08 5.21
N ALA A 168 -3.52 3.39 5.83
CA ALA A 168 -3.76 2.35 6.82
C ALA A 168 -2.93 2.69 8.07
N GLY A 169 -3.42 3.68 8.83
CA GLY A 169 -2.60 4.37 9.82
C GLY A 169 -2.27 3.59 11.09
N HIS A 170 -3.09 2.62 11.47
CA HIS A 170 -3.00 2.01 12.81
C HIS A 170 -3.54 0.57 12.83
N PHE A 171 -2.71 -0.40 13.25
CA PHE A 171 -3.12 -1.77 13.59
C PHE A 171 -3.94 -2.49 12.51
N ALA A 172 -3.69 -2.18 11.23
CA ALA A 172 -4.44 -2.74 10.12
C ALA A 172 -3.79 -4.02 9.57
N TYR A 173 -4.60 -4.86 8.92
CA TYR A 173 -4.09 -5.98 8.11
C TYR A 173 -4.63 -5.85 6.69
N ILE A 174 -3.73 -5.80 5.72
CA ILE A 174 -4.01 -5.65 4.29
C ILE A 174 -3.38 -6.84 3.54
N GLY A 175 -4.17 -7.88 3.30
CA GLY A 175 -3.72 -9.06 2.55
C GLY A 175 -4.42 -9.18 1.21
N ASP A 176 -3.70 -9.36 0.11
CA ASP A 176 -4.25 -9.64 -1.23
C ASP A 176 -5.38 -8.66 -1.60
N SER A 177 -5.10 -7.36 -1.47
CA SER A 177 -6.11 -6.29 -1.50
C SER A 177 -5.68 -5.09 -2.35
N ILE A 178 -6.66 -4.34 -2.86
CA ILE A 178 -6.44 -3.08 -3.56
C ILE A 178 -7.19 -1.97 -2.83
N LEU A 179 -6.47 -0.91 -2.47
CA LEU A 179 -7.01 0.29 -1.86
C LEU A 179 -6.96 1.41 -2.89
N GLY A 180 -8.12 1.95 -3.24
CA GLY A 180 -8.26 3.07 -4.15
C GLY A 180 -7.69 4.37 -3.60
N LYS A 181 -7.79 5.42 -4.41
CA LYS A 181 -7.30 6.75 -4.08
C LYS A 181 -7.99 7.29 -2.83
N GLU A 182 -7.24 7.90 -1.93
CA GLU A 182 -7.74 8.48 -0.67
C GLU A 182 -8.61 7.54 0.18
N VAL A 183 -8.43 6.22 0.03
CA VAL A 183 -8.99 5.24 0.96
C VAL A 183 -8.36 5.43 2.32
N ASN A 184 -9.16 5.36 3.38
CA ASN A 184 -8.65 5.44 4.74
C ASN A 184 -9.22 4.32 5.59
N LEU A 185 -8.32 3.51 6.15
CA LEU A 185 -8.67 2.44 7.05
C LEU A 185 -8.68 2.94 8.49
N GLY A 186 -9.84 2.84 9.13
CA GLY A 186 -9.98 3.07 10.56
C GLY A 186 -9.04 2.18 11.36
N ALA A 187 -8.64 2.66 12.55
CA ALA A 187 -7.71 1.93 13.40
C ALA A 187 -8.23 0.52 13.66
N GLY A 188 -7.38 -0.48 13.45
CA GLY A 188 -7.76 -1.85 13.65
C GLY A 188 -8.63 -2.46 12.54
N THR A 189 -8.76 -1.87 11.35
CA THR A 189 -9.44 -2.55 10.23
C THR A 189 -8.68 -3.79 9.76
N LYS A 190 -9.38 -4.89 9.45
CA LYS A 190 -8.77 -6.10 8.87
C LYS A 190 -9.43 -6.50 7.56
N LEU A 191 -8.62 -6.66 6.53
CA LEU A 191 -9.05 -7.18 5.24
C LEU A 191 -8.76 -8.69 5.18
N ALA A 192 -9.73 -9.51 5.59
CA ALA A 192 -9.53 -10.96 5.61
C ALA A 192 -9.42 -11.49 4.17
N ASN A 193 -8.38 -12.28 3.89
CA ASN A 193 -8.06 -12.74 2.53
C ASN A 193 -8.22 -14.25 2.32
N LEU A 194 -8.46 -15.03 3.36
CA LEU A 194 -8.55 -16.48 3.27
C LEU A 194 -9.91 -16.97 3.74
N LYS A 195 -10.62 -17.73 2.90
CA LYS A 195 -11.85 -18.40 3.29
C LYS A 195 -11.57 -19.53 4.28
N LEU A 196 -12.41 -19.61 5.32
CA LEU A 196 -12.35 -20.68 6.33
C LEU A 196 -12.44 -22.09 5.72
N THR A 197 -13.26 -22.26 4.68
CA THR A 197 -13.44 -23.56 3.99
C THR A 197 -12.25 -23.97 3.15
N GLY A 198 -11.28 -23.09 2.98
CA GLY A 198 -10.09 -23.43 2.24
C GLY A 198 -10.27 -23.59 0.71
N THR A 199 -11.29 -22.95 0.14
CA THR A 199 -11.55 -22.96 -1.32
C THR A 199 -11.13 -21.66 -2.00
N THR A 200 -11.19 -21.60 -3.34
CA THR A 200 -11.05 -20.35 -4.10
C THR A 200 -12.12 -19.33 -3.70
N VAL A 201 -11.77 -18.05 -3.82
CA VAL A 201 -12.69 -16.95 -3.56
C VAL A 201 -13.62 -16.79 -4.76
N LYS A 202 -14.92 -16.68 -4.49
CA LYS A 202 -15.97 -16.53 -5.50
C LYS A 202 -16.74 -15.24 -5.23
N ILE A 203 -17.00 -14.46 -6.27
CA ILE A 203 -17.71 -13.18 -6.19
C ILE A 203 -19.14 -13.37 -6.67
N ARG A 204 -20.12 -13.04 -5.83
CA ARG A 204 -21.53 -13.00 -6.24
C ARG A 204 -21.86 -11.63 -6.83
N HIS A 205 -22.30 -11.60 -8.07
CA HIS A 205 -22.66 -10.37 -8.77
C HIS A 205 -23.79 -10.61 -9.77
N LYS A 206 -24.84 -9.77 -9.75
CA LYS A 206 -26.00 -9.85 -10.68
C LYS A 206 -26.60 -11.27 -10.83
N GLY A 207 -26.74 -11.99 -9.71
CA GLY A 207 -27.27 -13.36 -9.71
C GLY A 207 -26.30 -14.44 -10.19
N GLN A 208 -25.10 -14.07 -10.65
CA GLN A 208 -24.04 -14.98 -11.06
C GLN A 208 -23.01 -15.15 -9.95
N VAL A 209 -22.30 -16.29 -9.98
CA VAL A 209 -21.16 -16.58 -9.11
C VAL A 209 -19.92 -16.70 -9.99
N LEU A 210 -19.03 -15.73 -9.87
CA LEU A 210 -17.77 -15.66 -10.61
C LEU A 210 -16.66 -16.31 -9.76
N ASP A 211 -15.95 -17.28 -10.32
CA ASP A 211 -14.74 -17.80 -9.67
C ASP A 211 -13.56 -16.90 -10.01
N THR A 212 -12.85 -16.43 -9.00
CA THR A 212 -11.69 -15.55 -9.19
C THR A 212 -10.44 -16.34 -9.60
N GLY A 213 -10.43 -17.66 -9.38
CA GLY A 213 -9.22 -18.49 -9.45
C GLY A 213 -8.23 -18.26 -8.31
N LEU A 214 -8.48 -17.26 -7.45
CA LEU A 214 -7.57 -16.89 -6.38
C LEU A 214 -7.90 -17.65 -5.10
N ARG A 215 -6.88 -18.29 -4.52
CA ARG A 215 -7.00 -18.94 -3.21
C ARG A 215 -7.11 -17.92 -2.07
N LYS A 216 -6.47 -16.77 -2.26
CA LYS A 216 -6.52 -15.62 -1.36
C LYS A 216 -6.93 -14.37 -2.13
N LEU A 217 -7.92 -13.67 -1.61
CA LEU A 217 -8.36 -12.37 -2.10
C LEU A 217 -8.98 -11.66 -0.90
N GLY A 218 -8.41 -10.54 -0.50
CA GLY A 218 -8.92 -9.68 0.57
C GLY A 218 -10.06 -8.82 0.06
N ALA A 219 -9.85 -7.50 0.07
CA ALA A 219 -10.83 -6.54 -0.39
C ALA A 219 -10.32 -5.67 -1.55
N ILE A 220 -11.27 -5.24 -2.38
CA ILE A 220 -11.06 -4.19 -3.36
C ILE A 220 -11.90 -3.00 -2.89
N LEU A 221 -11.23 -1.96 -2.43
CA LEU A 221 -11.87 -0.74 -1.93
C LEU A 221 -11.72 0.33 -3.00
N GLY A 222 -12.80 0.74 -3.63
CA GLY A 222 -12.80 1.82 -4.61
C GLY A 222 -12.38 3.15 -3.99
N ASP A 223 -12.18 4.14 -4.83
CA ASP A 223 -11.71 5.47 -4.42
C ASP A 223 -12.57 6.07 -3.30
N GLU A 224 -11.92 6.75 -2.37
CA GLU A 224 -12.51 7.48 -1.25
C GLU A 224 -13.30 6.60 -0.26
N VAL A 225 -13.16 5.27 -0.32
CA VAL A 225 -13.77 4.40 0.69
C VAL A 225 -13.15 4.66 2.07
N GLN A 226 -14.02 4.81 3.08
CA GLN A 226 -13.62 5.03 4.47
C GLN A 226 -14.10 3.88 5.33
N THR A 227 -13.23 3.27 6.13
CA THR A 227 -13.64 2.26 7.12
C THR A 227 -13.57 2.81 8.53
N GLY A 228 -14.55 2.47 9.36
CA GLY A 228 -14.54 2.77 10.78
C GLY A 228 -13.60 1.85 11.55
N CYS A 229 -13.20 2.25 12.75
CA CYS A 229 -12.31 1.46 13.59
C CYS A 229 -12.85 0.05 13.83
N ASN A 230 -11.95 -0.94 13.86
CA ASN A 230 -12.24 -2.36 14.08
C ASN A 230 -13.25 -2.98 13.10
N SER A 231 -13.49 -2.35 11.95
CA SER A 231 -14.25 -2.98 10.87
C SER A 231 -13.48 -4.13 10.22
N VAL A 232 -14.21 -5.07 9.65
CA VAL A 232 -13.64 -6.24 8.98
C VAL A 232 -14.28 -6.40 7.61
N THR A 233 -13.49 -6.78 6.61
CA THR A 233 -14.05 -7.27 5.34
C THR A 233 -13.84 -8.77 5.24
N ASN A 234 -14.81 -9.47 4.66
CA ASN A 234 -14.63 -10.87 4.29
C ASN A 234 -13.72 -11.02 3.05
N PRO A 235 -13.21 -12.23 2.79
CA PRO A 235 -12.51 -12.51 1.54
C PRO A 235 -13.41 -12.27 0.33
N GLY A 236 -12.93 -11.50 -0.65
CA GLY A 236 -13.68 -11.14 -1.85
C GLY A 236 -14.74 -10.07 -1.63
N THR A 237 -14.53 -9.15 -0.68
CA THR A 237 -15.38 -7.96 -0.53
C THR A 237 -14.93 -6.87 -1.51
N LEU A 238 -15.81 -6.48 -2.42
CA LEU A 238 -15.58 -5.42 -3.41
C LEU A 238 -16.50 -4.25 -3.07
N ILE A 239 -15.94 -3.11 -2.67
CA ILE A 239 -16.68 -1.91 -2.26
C ILE A 239 -16.47 -0.81 -3.30
N GLY A 240 -17.55 -0.32 -3.89
CA GLY A 240 -17.50 0.79 -4.83
C GLY A 240 -17.13 2.14 -4.18
N PRO A 241 -16.72 3.12 -4.99
CA PRO A 241 -16.14 4.37 -4.52
C PRO A 241 -17.10 5.21 -3.66
N GLY A 242 -16.53 6.02 -2.77
CA GLY A 242 -17.23 6.94 -1.88
C GLY A 242 -18.12 6.27 -0.83
N SER A 243 -17.83 5.01 -0.48
CA SER A 243 -18.60 4.25 0.51
C SER A 243 -17.97 4.28 1.90
N TYR A 244 -18.79 4.01 2.91
CA TYR A 244 -18.39 3.99 4.32
C TYR A 244 -18.69 2.61 4.92
N VAL A 245 -17.73 2.01 5.62
CA VAL A 245 -17.96 0.87 6.51
C VAL A 245 -17.99 1.42 7.94
N LEU A 246 -19.07 1.21 8.69
CA LEU A 246 -19.14 1.73 10.06
C LEU A 246 -18.18 1.02 11.01
N PRO A 247 -17.83 1.64 12.17
CA PRO A 247 -17.00 1.00 13.17
C PRO A 247 -17.59 -0.33 13.67
N ASN A 248 -16.73 -1.32 13.90
CA ASN A 248 -17.09 -2.69 14.30
C ASN A 248 -18.01 -3.46 13.32
N THR A 249 -18.23 -2.95 12.12
CA THR A 249 -19.04 -3.63 11.09
C THR A 249 -18.22 -4.66 10.33
N THR A 250 -18.85 -5.79 9.98
CA THR A 250 -18.31 -6.75 9.02
C THR A 250 -18.95 -6.56 7.65
N ALA A 251 -18.15 -6.12 6.66
CA ALA A 251 -18.58 -6.10 5.27
C ALA A 251 -18.57 -7.51 4.67
N GLY A 252 -19.71 -7.95 4.17
CA GLY A 252 -19.89 -9.26 3.54
C GLY A 252 -19.08 -9.44 2.24
N PRO A 253 -18.89 -10.68 1.77
CA PRO A 253 -18.27 -10.95 0.49
C PRO A 253 -19.19 -10.51 -0.67
N GLY A 254 -18.61 -10.28 -1.84
CA GLY A 254 -19.34 -9.85 -3.04
C GLY A 254 -19.25 -8.35 -3.27
N VAL A 255 -20.16 -7.83 -4.09
CA VAL A 255 -20.07 -6.47 -4.65
C VAL A 255 -21.03 -5.54 -3.95
N ILE A 256 -20.49 -4.50 -3.33
CA ILE A 256 -21.22 -3.39 -2.73
C ILE A 256 -21.09 -2.18 -3.66
N PRO A 257 -22.19 -1.62 -4.20
CA PRO A 257 -22.14 -0.44 -5.04
C PRO A 257 -21.49 0.77 -4.33
N GLY A 258 -21.02 1.74 -5.09
CA GLY A 258 -20.48 2.99 -4.54
C GLY A 258 -21.54 3.83 -3.81
N LYS A 259 -21.05 4.79 -3.01
CA LYS A 259 -21.86 5.74 -2.22
C LYS A 259 -22.83 5.03 -1.26
N LYS A 260 -22.35 3.99 -0.57
CA LYS A 260 -23.14 3.23 0.41
C LYS A 260 -22.58 3.40 1.82
N ILE A 261 -23.47 3.23 2.80
CA ILE A 261 -23.11 3.07 4.21
C ILE A 261 -23.38 1.62 4.58
N ILE A 262 -22.34 0.90 4.97
CA ILE A 262 -22.37 -0.51 5.37
C ILE A 262 -22.40 -0.54 6.90
N ARG A 263 -23.41 -1.20 7.46
CA ARG A 263 -23.71 -1.22 8.90
C ARG A 263 -23.69 -2.64 9.42
#